data_AF-A0A9W8CQP2-F1
#
_entry.id   AF-A0A9W8CQP2-F1
#
_cell.length_a   1.000
_cell.length_b   1.000
_cell.length_c   1.000
_cell.angle_alpha   90.00
_cell.angle_beta   90.00
_cell.angle_gamma   90.00
#
_symmetry.space_group_name_H-M   'P 1'
#
loop_
_entity.id
_entity.type
_entity.pdbx_description
1 polymer ?
#
loop_
_entity_poly.entity_id
_entity_poly.type
_entity_poly.pdbx_seq_one_letter_code
_entity_poly.pdbx_strand_id
1 'polypeptide(L)'
;MPSSDSQSNADIPKIQLESKEDVLFLQKELNDYLAKTLDSNTALRDAPLSDEQREEARQLVLENLKKWTSEIWEMAGQSMSINGFSYDEAMREKSRIEPLDESLKFEVQSMREEADSLLLAVTEKRRTVPSQIQQLAHDSTWRESVVAESTHDVRGHKDDDLADDDSELPYVDGRVNSEFESALKAAKKMSDEAGGSVTKMQQLESTLKDIKERTEAEADQDKHVRQVLLGSNHAGTSVEAATTEGQHLLQKAALHAISQGN
;
A
#
# COMPACT_ATOMS: atom_id res chain seq x y z
N MET A 1 37.83 -36.32 -1.09
CA MET A 1 37.06 -36.10 -2.33
C MET A 1 35.64 -35.74 -1.94
N PRO A 2 35.30 -34.44 -1.90
CA PRO A 2 33.91 -34.02 -1.70
C PRO A 2 33.19 -34.06 -3.06
N SER A 3 32.06 -34.76 -3.10
CA SER A 3 31.20 -34.91 -4.26
C SER A 3 30.62 -33.55 -4.67
N SER A 4 30.98 -33.10 -5.85
CA SER A 4 30.61 -31.82 -6.45
C SER A 4 29.46 -31.98 -7.45
N ASP A 5 28.37 -32.65 -7.05
CA ASP A 5 27.17 -32.81 -7.87
C ASP A 5 25.99 -32.11 -7.20
N SER A 6 25.98 -30.77 -7.19
CA SER A 6 24.80 -29.97 -6.77
C SER A 6 24.82 -28.55 -7.35
N GLN A 7 25.28 -28.36 -8.59
CA GLN A 7 25.28 -27.05 -9.26
C GLN A 7 24.81 -27.18 -10.72
N SER A 8 23.52 -27.43 -10.94
CA SER A 8 22.87 -27.23 -12.25
C SER A 8 21.33 -27.19 -12.25
N ASN A 9 20.66 -27.01 -11.11
CA ASN A 9 19.19 -26.75 -11.08
C ASN A 9 18.84 -25.27 -10.85
N ALA A 10 19.83 -24.37 -10.99
CA ALA A 10 19.72 -22.97 -10.58
C ALA A 10 19.15 -22.01 -11.64
N ASP A 11 18.77 -22.47 -12.84
CA ASP A 11 18.46 -21.56 -13.96
C ASP A 11 17.11 -21.79 -14.65
N ILE A 12 16.30 -22.77 -14.20
CA ILE A 12 14.95 -22.92 -14.73
C ILE A 12 14.00 -22.11 -13.84
N PRO A 13 13.32 -21.08 -14.37
CA PRO A 13 12.36 -20.31 -13.59
C PRO A 13 11.22 -21.23 -13.14
N LYS A 14 11.06 -21.37 -11.83
CA LYS A 14 9.98 -22.16 -11.24
C LYS A 14 8.69 -21.36 -11.23
N ILE A 15 7.59 -22.03 -11.53
CA ILE A 15 6.25 -21.46 -11.42
C ILE A 15 5.95 -21.34 -9.92
N GLN A 16 5.78 -20.10 -9.46
CA GLN A 16 5.39 -19.82 -8.08
C GLN A 16 3.87 -19.91 -7.96
N LEU A 17 3.41 -20.73 -7.02
CA LEU A 17 2.02 -20.84 -6.63
C LEU A 17 1.86 -20.36 -5.19
N GLU A 18 0.75 -19.68 -4.95
CA GLU A 18 0.43 -19.04 -3.68
C GLU A 18 -0.18 -20.02 -2.68
N SER A 19 -0.77 -21.12 -3.17
CA SER A 19 -1.53 -22.02 -2.34
C SER A 19 -1.52 -23.46 -2.87
N LYS A 20 -1.57 -24.42 -1.94
CA LYS A 20 -1.77 -25.84 -2.22
C LYS A 20 -3.19 -26.10 -2.71
N GLU A 21 -4.15 -25.34 -2.20
CA GLU A 21 -5.55 -25.42 -2.55
C GLU A 21 -5.76 -25.15 -4.05
N ASP A 22 -5.00 -24.24 -4.65
CA ASP A 22 -5.07 -23.95 -6.09
C ASP A 22 -4.69 -25.16 -6.94
N VAL A 23 -3.61 -25.85 -6.57
CA VAL A 23 -3.18 -27.08 -7.24
C VAL A 23 -4.25 -28.17 -7.12
N LEU A 24 -4.78 -28.36 -5.92
CA LEU A 24 -5.84 -29.34 -5.67
C LEU A 24 -7.13 -28.99 -6.42
N PHE A 25 -7.45 -27.70 -6.54
CA PHE A 25 -8.58 -27.20 -7.30
C PHE A 25 -8.40 -27.51 -8.79
N LEU A 26 -7.26 -27.18 -9.38
CA LEU A 26 -6.95 -27.46 -10.78
C LEU A 26 -6.92 -28.97 -11.07
N GLN A 27 -6.36 -29.77 -10.16
CA GLN A 27 -6.41 -31.24 -10.24
C GLN A 27 -7.85 -31.75 -10.26
N LYS A 28 -8.71 -31.22 -9.39
CA LYS A 28 -10.12 -31.59 -9.33
C LYS A 28 -10.86 -31.17 -10.61
N GLU A 29 -10.69 -29.92 -11.04
CA GLU A 29 -11.37 -29.38 -12.22
C GLU A 29 -10.98 -30.13 -13.50
N LEU A 30 -9.69 -30.47 -13.65
CA LEU A 30 -9.22 -31.29 -14.75
C LEU A 30 -9.85 -32.69 -14.72
N ASN A 31 -9.90 -33.33 -13.55
CA ASN A 31 -10.53 -34.65 -13.41
C ASN A 31 -12.03 -34.60 -13.71
N ASP A 32 -12.73 -33.57 -13.23
CA ASP A 32 -14.16 -33.36 -13.50
C ASP A 32 -14.40 -33.11 -15.00
N TYR A 33 -13.52 -32.35 -15.66
CA TYR A 33 -13.56 -32.12 -17.09
C TYR A 33 -13.33 -33.41 -17.89
N LEU A 34 -12.36 -34.23 -17.49
CA LEU A 34 -12.10 -35.53 -18.14
C LEU A 34 -13.28 -36.48 -17.99
N ALA A 35 -13.91 -36.54 -16.82
CA ALA A 35 -15.12 -37.33 -16.59
C ALA A 35 -16.27 -36.87 -17.50
N LYS A 36 -16.54 -35.56 -17.56
CA LYS A 36 -17.55 -34.96 -18.45
C LYS A 36 -17.26 -35.21 -19.93
N THR A 37 -15.99 -35.16 -20.32
CA THR A 37 -15.58 -35.41 -21.71
C THR A 37 -15.82 -36.88 -22.07
N LEU A 38 -15.51 -37.80 -21.15
CA LEU A 38 -15.76 -39.23 -21.31
C LEU A 38 -17.27 -39.53 -21.40
N ASP A 39 -18.10 -38.85 -20.60
CA ASP A 39 -19.56 -38.89 -20.68
C ASP A 39 -20.09 -38.50 -22.05
N SER A 40 -19.52 -37.44 -22.62
CA SER A 40 -19.92 -36.90 -23.92
C SER A 40 -19.33 -37.66 -25.11
N ASN A 41 -18.46 -38.65 -24.87
CA ASN A 41 -17.71 -39.32 -25.92
C ASN A 41 -18.62 -40.24 -26.76
N THR A 42 -18.87 -39.83 -28.00
CA THR A 42 -19.70 -40.58 -28.95
C THR A 42 -19.09 -41.92 -29.34
N ALA A 43 -17.78 -42.08 -29.30
CA ALA A 43 -17.13 -43.35 -29.68
C ALA A 43 -17.43 -44.48 -28.69
N LEU A 44 -17.54 -44.20 -27.39
CA LEU A 44 -17.95 -45.18 -26.38
C LEU A 44 -19.47 -45.37 -26.36
N ARG A 45 -20.23 -44.29 -26.57
CA ARG A 45 -21.69 -44.31 -26.58
C ARG A 45 -22.25 -45.10 -27.77
N ASP A 46 -21.71 -44.87 -28.96
CA ASP A 46 -22.22 -45.42 -30.22
C ASP A 46 -21.51 -46.73 -30.61
N ALA A 47 -20.60 -47.23 -29.77
CA ALA A 47 -19.96 -48.53 -29.96
C ALA A 47 -20.96 -49.70 -29.84
N PRO A 48 -20.79 -50.78 -30.62
CA PRO A 48 -21.62 -51.98 -30.56
C PRO A 48 -21.24 -52.86 -29.36
N LEU A 49 -21.35 -52.31 -28.15
CA LEU A 49 -21.06 -52.95 -26.88
C LEU A 49 -22.36 -53.08 -26.06
N SER A 50 -22.44 -54.08 -25.18
CA SER A 50 -23.50 -54.12 -24.18
C SER A 50 -23.33 -52.99 -23.16
N ASP A 51 -24.38 -52.62 -22.44
CA ASP A 51 -24.31 -51.54 -21.45
C ASP A 51 -23.31 -51.84 -20.32
N GLU A 52 -23.19 -53.11 -19.91
CA GLU A 52 -22.20 -53.58 -18.94
C GLU A 52 -20.76 -53.42 -19.48
N GLN A 53 -20.51 -53.85 -20.72
CA GLN A 53 -19.19 -53.72 -21.36
C GLN A 53 -18.81 -52.26 -21.59
N ARG A 54 -19.78 -51.40 -21.88
CA ARG A 54 -19.57 -49.96 -22.06
C ARG A 54 -19.14 -49.31 -20.74
N GLU A 55 -19.78 -49.68 -19.64
CA GLU A 55 -19.44 -49.16 -18.31
C GLU A 55 -18.07 -49.66 -17.84
N GLU A 56 -17.74 -50.93 -18.07
CA GLU A 56 -16.40 -51.47 -17.79
C GLU A 56 -15.31 -50.76 -18.61
N ALA A 57 -15.53 -50.58 -19.91
CA ALA A 57 -14.60 -49.86 -20.79
C ALA A 57 -14.42 -48.40 -20.34
N ARG A 58 -15.51 -47.77 -19.92
CA ARG A 58 -15.52 -46.40 -19.38
C ARG A 58 -14.69 -46.30 -18.10
N GLN A 59 -14.88 -47.21 -17.15
CA GLN A 59 -14.11 -47.23 -15.91
C GLN A 59 -12.62 -47.43 -16.17
N LEU A 60 -12.26 -48.33 -17.09
CA LEU A 60 -10.86 -48.60 -17.46
C LEU A 60 -10.20 -47.38 -18.11
N VAL A 61 -10.91 -46.68 -19.01
CA VAL A 61 -10.40 -45.44 -19.61
C VAL A 61 -10.25 -44.34 -18.55
N LEU A 62 -11.23 -44.21 -17.65
CA LEU A 62 -11.19 -43.22 -16.57
C LEU A 62 -10.03 -43.46 -15.60
N GLU A 63 -9.76 -44.72 -15.25
CA GLU A 63 -8.62 -45.09 -14.41
C GLU A 63 -7.29 -44.74 -15.08
N ASN A 64 -7.15 -45.07 -16.37
CA ASN A 64 -5.96 -44.72 -17.15
C ASN A 64 -5.77 -43.21 -17.28
N LEU A 65 -6.85 -42.45 -17.49
CA LEU A 65 -6.81 -40.99 -17.52
C LEU A 65 -6.39 -40.41 -16.17
N LYS A 66 -6.92 -40.92 -15.05
CA LYS A 66 -6.50 -40.50 -13.71
C LYS A 66 -5.02 -40.78 -13.46
N LYS A 67 -4.53 -41.95 -13.87
CA LYS A 67 -3.10 -42.28 -13.77
C LYS A 67 -2.26 -41.30 -14.60
N TRP A 68 -2.65 -41.07 -15.85
CA TRP A 68 -1.97 -40.12 -16.74
C TRP A 68 -1.95 -38.69 -16.18
N THR A 69 -3.07 -38.20 -15.65
CA THR A 69 -3.08 -36.87 -14.99
C THR A 69 -2.15 -36.82 -13.79
N SER A 70 -2.07 -37.90 -13.01
CA SER A 70 -1.19 -37.95 -11.84
C SER A 70 0.28 -37.87 -12.25
N GLU A 71 0.67 -38.57 -13.31
CA GLU A 71 2.01 -38.49 -13.91
C GLU A 71 2.33 -37.08 -14.43
N ILE A 72 1.35 -36.40 -15.05
CA ILE A 72 1.52 -35.00 -15.47
C ILE A 72 1.78 -34.09 -14.29
N TRP A 73 1.00 -34.20 -13.22
CA TRP A 73 1.19 -33.37 -12.04
C TRP A 73 2.50 -33.66 -11.31
N GLU A 74 2.97 -34.89 -11.33
CA GLU A 74 4.30 -35.27 -10.82
C GLU A 74 5.42 -34.64 -11.65
N MET A 75 5.33 -34.69 -12.99
CA MET A 75 6.30 -34.06 -13.89
C MET A 75 6.28 -32.53 -13.78
N ALA A 76 5.08 -31.94 -13.76
CA ALA A 76 4.90 -30.50 -13.60
C ALA A 76 5.39 -30.01 -12.22
N GLY A 77 5.17 -30.83 -11.18
CA GLY A 77 5.60 -30.55 -9.81
C GLY A 77 7.09 -30.25 -9.68
N GLN A 78 7.94 -30.84 -10.50
CA GLN A 78 9.39 -30.57 -10.51
C GLN A 78 9.72 -29.11 -10.91
N SER A 79 8.83 -28.48 -11.70
CA SER A 79 8.97 -27.10 -12.19
C SER A 79 8.13 -26.09 -11.38
N MET A 80 7.47 -26.54 -10.31
CA MET A 80 6.56 -25.73 -9.51
C MET A 80 7.09 -25.56 -8.08
N SER A 81 6.79 -24.42 -7.47
CA SER A 81 7.02 -24.16 -6.05
C SER A 81 5.77 -23.55 -5.43
N ILE A 82 5.37 -24.06 -4.26
CA ILE A 82 4.17 -23.63 -3.54
C ILE A 82 4.65 -22.92 -2.28
N ASN A 83 4.43 -21.60 -2.17
CA ASN A 83 4.93 -20.77 -1.07
C ASN A 83 6.43 -20.95 -0.78
N GLY A 84 7.23 -21.08 -1.84
CA GLY A 84 8.68 -21.29 -1.73
C GLY A 84 9.12 -22.72 -1.40
N PHE A 85 8.19 -23.63 -1.12
CA PHE A 85 8.46 -25.05 -0.92
C PHE A 85 8.40 -25.82 -2.25
N SER A 86 9.12 -26.94 -2.31
CA SER A 86 9.02 -27.86 -3.45
C SER A 86 7.63 -28.52 -3.49
N TYR A 87 7.13 -28.84 -4.68
CA TYR A 87 5.81 -29.48 -4.84
C TYR A 87 5.65 -30.73 -3.98
N ASP A 88 6.65 -31.63 -3.97
CA ASP A 88 6.59 -32.88 -3.20
C ASP A 88 6.54 -32.65 -1.69
N GLU A 89 7.18 -31.59 -1.21
CA GLU A 89 7.19 -31.20 0.20
C GLU A 89 5.84 -30.60 0.60
N ALA A 90 5.34 -29.64 -0.19
CA ALA A 90 4.05 -29.01 0.03
C ALA A 90 2.87 -30.00 -0.06
N MET A 91 2.96 -31.01 -0.94
CA MET A 91 1.93 -32.03 -1.06
C MET A 91 2.00 -33.10 0.04
N ARG A 92 3.21 -33.47 0.51
CA ARG A 92 3.41 -34.41 1.62
C ARG A 92 2.98 -33.83 2.96
N GLU A 93 3.21 -32.54 3.20
CA GLU A 93 2.87 -31.91 4.46
C GLU A 93 1.35 -31.70 4.52
N LYS A 94 0.67 -32.60 5.23
CA LYS A 94 -0.80 -32.61 5.39
C LYS A 94 -1.32 -31.54 6.35
N SER A 95 -0.46 -30.65 6.85
CA SER A 95 -0.82 -29.77 7.94
C SER A 95 0.15 -28.60 8.06
N ARG A 96 -0.38 -27.38 7.87
CA ARG A 96 0.21 -26.07 8.20
C ARG A 96 1.11 -25.40 7.16
N ILE A 97 0.69 -25.36 5.90
CA ILE A 97 1.07 -24.18 5.10
C ILE A 97 0.04 -23.12 5.50
N GLU A 98 0.45 -22.17 6.33
CA GLU A 98 -0.39 -21.01 6.63
C GLU A 98 -0.66 -20.28 5.29
N PRO A 99 -1.92 -20.02 4.94
CA PRO A 99 -2.23 -19.26 3.74
C PRO A 99 -1.54 -17.90 3.84
N LEU A 100 -1.05 -17.41 2.70
CA LEU A 100 -0.41 -16.09 2.66
C LEU A 100 -1.43 -15.03 3.06
N ASP A 101 -1.23 -14.44 4.24
CA ASP A 101 -2.05 -13.32 4.69
C ASP A 101 -1.59 -12.05 3.94
N GLU A 102 -2.31 -11.72 2.88
CA GLU A 102 -2.05 -10.51 2.09
C GLU A 102 -2.14 -9.25 2.95
N SER A 103 -3.05 -9.20 3.93
CA SER A 103 -3.20 -8.04 4.80
C SER A 103 -1.95 -7.82 5.65
N LEU A 104 -1.39 -8.91 6.19
CA LEU A 104 -0.15 -8.88 6.95
C LEU A 104 1.04 -8.50 6.05
N LYS A 105 1.06 -8.97 4.80
CA LYS A 105 2.09 -8.58 3.82
C LYS A 105 2.06 -7.07 3.54
N PHE A 106 0.87 -6.50 3.33
CA PHE A 106 0.71 -5.05 3.13
C PHE A 106 1.10 -4.27 4.39
N GLU A 107 0.75 -4.75 5.58
CA GLU A 107 1.12 -4.11 6.85
C GLU A 107 2.64 -4.10 7.05
N VAL A 108 3.30 -5.23 6.82
CA VAL A 108 4.77 -5.35 6.90
C VAL A 108 5.44 -4.43 5.87
N GLN A 109 4.89 -4.34 4.66
CA GLN A 109 5.42 -3.44 3.65
C GLN A 109 5.25 -1.97 4.06
N SER A 110 4.06 -1.58 4.53
CA SER A 110 3.79 -0.22 5.03
C SER A 110 4.72 0.16 6.18
N MET A 111 4.94 -0.76 7.13
CA MET A 111 5.85 -0.53 8.25
C MET A 111 7.31 -0.37 7.79
N ARG A 112 7.73 -1.07 6.73
CA ARG A 112 9.06 -0.90 6.14
C ARG A 112 9.21 0.46 5.48
N GLU A 113 8.21 0.88 4.70
CA GLU A 113 8.21 2.19 4.05
C GLU A 113 8.22 3.33 5.08
N GLU A 114 7.47 3.19 6.17
CA GLU A 114 7.49 4.14 7.29
C GLU A 114 8.86 4.16 7.99
N ALA A 115 9.44 2.99 8.27
CA ALA A 115 10.76 2.89 8.89
C ALA A 115 11.85 3.53 8.02
N ASP A 116 11.82 3.30 6.71
CA ASP A 116 12.76 3.89 5.75
C ASP A 116 12.60 5.42 5.66
N SER A 117 11.36 5.92 5.66
CA SER A 117 11.06 7.35 5.70
C SER A 117 11.60 8.02 6.97
N LEU A 118 11.36 7.40 8.13
CA LEU A 118 11.89 7.89 9.42
C LEU A 118 13.41 7.86 9.45
N LEU A 119 14.02 6.81 8.91
CA LEU A 119 15.47 6.69 8.81
C LEU A 119 16.05 7.84 7.97
N LEU A 120 15.47 8.11 6.80
CA LEU A 120 15.86 9.23 5.95
C LEU A 120 15.73 10.57 6.69
N ALA A 121 14.59 10.84 7.33
CA ALA A 121 14.37 12.06 8.10
C ALA A 121 15.40 12.24 9.22
N VAL A 122 15.72 11.17 9.96
CA VAL A 122 16.74 11.20 11.02
C VAL A 122 18.13 11.46 10.42
N THR A 123 18.49 10.85 9.30
CA THR A 123 19.78 11.09 8.64
C THR A 123 19.90 12.54 8.15
N GLU A 124 18.83 13.11 7.61
CA GLU A 124 18.79 14.50 7.19
C GLU A 124 18.92 15.45 8.39
N LYS A 125 18.21 15.18 9.49
CA LYS A 125 18.37 15.95 10.73
C LYS A 125 19.79 15.85 11.28
N ARG A 126 20.39 14.66 11.30
CA ARG A 126 21.79 14.47 11.73
C ARG A 126 22.78 15.26 10.86
N ARG A 127 22.46 15.47 9.59
CA ARG A 127 23.29 16.25 8.65
C ARG A 127 23.10 17.76 8.82
N THR A 128 21.87 18.23 9.00
CA THR A 128 21.52 19.66 8.93
C THR A 128 21.48 20.35 10.28
N VAL A 129 21.00 19.67 11.32
CA VAL A 129 20.81 20.27 12.66
C VAL A 129 22.13 20.72 13.29
N PRO A 130 23.25 19.96 13.23
CA PRO A 130 24.51 20.41 13.82
C PRO A 130 25.02 21.72 13.22
N SER A 131 24.91 21.91 11.90
CA SER A 131 25.38 23.15 11.26
C SER A 131 24.48 24.34 11.60
N GLN A 132 23.16 24.13 11.70
CA GLN A 132 22.21 25.15 12.15
C GLN A 132 22.48 25.57 13.60
N ILE A 133 22.72 24.60 14.50
CA ILE A 133 23.08 24.88 15.89
C ILE A 133 24.40 25.63 15.95
N GLN A 134 25.40 25.25 15.15
CA GLN A 134 26.69 25.94 15.10
C GLN A 134 26.54 27.40 14.67
N GLN A 135 25.72 27.68 13.65
CA GLN A 135 25.45 29.05 13.20
C GLN A 135 24.75 29.87 14.29
N LEU A 136 23.72 29.32 14.93
CA LEU A 136 23.02 30.00 16.02
C LEU A 136 23.93 30.28 17.23
N ALA A 137 24.78 29.30 17.59
CA ALA A 137 25.75 29.47 18.67
C ALA A 137 26.78 30.54 18.32
N HIS A 138 27.31 30.53 17.09
CA HIS A 138 28.23 31.55 16.61
C HIS A 138 27.61 32.95 16.67
N ASP A 139 26.40 33.11 16.15
CA ASP A 139 25.68 34.39 16.18
C ASP A 139 25.41 34.90 17.61
N SER A 140 25.10 34.00 18.55
CA SER A 140 24.93 34.35 19.96
C SER A 140 26.24 34.87 20.55
N THR A 141 27.34 34.13 20.37
CA THR A 141 28.65 34.53 20.88
C THR A 141 29.16 35.81 20.23
N TRP A 142 28.90 36.01 18.95
CA TRP A 142 29.24 37.24 18.24
C TRP A 142 28.50 38.45 18.83
N ARG A 143 27.19 38.34 19.06
CA ARG A 143 26.39 39.41 19.69
C ARG A 143 26.89 39.74 21.09
N GLU A 144 27.18 38.72 21.89
CA GLU A 144 27.73 38.90 23.23
C GLU A 144 29.10 39.60 23.20
N SER A 145 29.97 39.24 22.25
CA SER A 145 31.26 39.90 22.04
C SER A 145 31.10 41.38 21.68
N VAL A 146 30.19 41.70 20.74
CA VAL A 146 29.92 43.09 20.34
C VAL A 146 29.36 43.91 21.51
N VAL A 147 28.48 43.34 22.34
CA VAL A 147 27.97 44.01 23.54
C VAL A 147 29.10 44.26 24.55
N ALA A 148 29.95 43.26 24.80
CA ALA A 148 31.09 43.38 25.71
C ALA A 148 32.12 44.42 25.22
N GLU A 149 32.37 44.51 23.92
CA GLU A 149 33.23 45.55 23.33
C GLU A 149 32.58 46.95 23.40
N SER A 150 31.26 47.03 23.24
CA SER A 150 30.51 48.28 23.33
C SER A 150 30.35 48.78 24.78
N THR A 151 30.55 47.94 25.78
CA THR A 151 30.71 48.39 27.18
C THR A 151 32.11 48.95 27.38
N HIS A 152 32.40 50.09 26.74
CA HIS A 152 33.60 50.86 27.02
C HIS A 152 33.48 51.47 28.43
N ASP A 153 34.57 51.37 29.21
CA ASP A 153 34.73 51.73 30.61
C ASP A 153 33.74 52.77 31.18
N VAL A 154 32.74 52.30 31.94
CA VAL A 154 32.19 53.05 33.09
C VAL A 154 33.07 52.75 34.33
N ARG A 155 34.38 52.67 34.14
CA ARG A 155 35.37 52.49 35.20
C ARG A 155 36.28 53.71 35.25
N GLY A 156 35.65 54.87 35.35
CA GLY A 156 36.33 56.16 35.34
C GLY A 156 35.69 57.26 36.18
N HIS A 157 34.54 57.03 36.82
CA HIS A 157 34.07 57.94 37.88
C HIS A 157 34.54 57.41 39.22
N LYS A 158 35.73 57.88 39.60
CA LYS A 158 36.18 57.90 40.99
C LYS A 158 35.11 58.60 41.82
N ASP A 159 34.81 58.00 42.96
CA ASP A 159 34.18 58.63 44.09
C ASP A 159 34.91 59.96 44.39
N ASP A 160 34.30 61.09 44.06
CA ASP A 160 34.52 62.39 44.68
C ASP A 160 33.35 63.29 44.24
N ASP A 161 32.65 63.86 45.22
CA ASP A 161 31.50 64.76 45.13
C ASP A 161 30.10 64.11 45.16
N LEU A 162 29.73 63.67 46.38
CA LEU A 162 28.36 63.72 46.87
C LEU A 162 27.85 65.17 46.85
N ALA A 163 27.19 65.57 45.78
CA ALA A 163 26.27 66.69 45.77
C ALA A 163 24.97 66.23 45.11
N ASP A 164 23.86 66.44 45.81
CA ASP A 164 22.47 66.30 45.34
C ASP A 164 22.31 66.92 43.94
N ASP A 165 22.41 66.09 42.90
CA ASP A 165 21.88 66.42 41.60
C ASP A 165 20.73 65.45 41.35
N ASP A 166 19.52 65.93 41.61
CA ASP A 166 18.25 65.42 41.08
C ASP A 166 18.24 65.61 39.54
N SER A 167 19.28 65.09 38.85
CA SER A 167 19.28 64.96 37.40
C SER A 167 18.28 63.87 37.05
N GLU A 168 17.04 64.34 36.87
CA GLU A 168 15.99 63.76 36.03
C GLU A 168 16.58 62.70 35.10
N LEU A 169 16.36 61.42 35.45
CA LEU A 169 16.72 60.30 34.60
C LEU A 169 16.28 60.64 33.18
N PRO A 170 17.17 60.56 32.16
CA PRO A 170 16.84 61.02 30.82
C PRO A 170 15.57 60.33 30.38
N TYR A 171 14.52 61.13 30.20
CA TYR A 171 13.15 60.72 29.91
C TYR A 171 13.15 59.78 28.68
N VAL A 172 13.16 58.46 28.91
CA VAL A 172 13.18 57.40 27.86
C VAL A 172 11.76 57.20 27.27
N ASP A 173 10.95 58.26 27.22
CA ASP A 173 9.50 58.14 27.08
C ASP A 173 9.00 58.02 25.62
N GLY A 174 9.89 58.18 24.64
CA GLY A 174 9.50 58.08 23.22
C GLY A 174 9.81 56.73 22.59
N ARG A 175 11.05 56.28 22.73
CA ARG A 175 11.58 55.18 21.89
C ARG A 175 11.16 53.81 22.40
N VAL A 176 11.31 53.56 23.70
CA VAL A 176 10.90 52.28 24.31
C VAL A 176 9.39 52.09 24.25
N ASN A 177 8.62 53.16 24.47
CA ASN A 177 7.17 53.13 24.26
C ASN A 177 6.80 52.83 22.80
N SER A 178 7.48 53.44 21.83
CA SER A 178 7.21 53.16 20.40
C SER A 178 7.58 51.72 19.98
N GLU A 179 8.66 51.17 20.53
CA GLU A 179 9.08 49.78 20.28
C GLU A 179 8.11 48.80 20.95
N PHE A 180 7.63 49.11 22.15
CA PHE A 180 6.61 48.34 22.86
C PHE A 180 5.25 48.37 22.13
N GLU A 181 4.81 49.53 21.65
CA GLU A 181 3.59 49.65 20.84
C GLU A 181 3.71 48.90 19.50
N SER A 182 4.88 48.96 18.85
CA SER A 182 5.14 48.21 17.62
C SER A 182 5.09 46.70 17.87
N ALA A 183 5.67 46.22 18.97
CA ALA A 183 5.61 44.82 19.38
C ALA A 183 4.18 44.37 19.70
N LEU A 184 3.39 45.19 20.40
CA LEU A 184 1.97 44.93 20.66
C LEU A 184 1.15 44.85 19.38
N LYS A 185 1.40 45.74 18.41
CA LYS A 185 0.74 45.73 17.11
C LYS A 185 1.10 44.50 16.28
N ALA A 186 2.36 44.07 16.31
CA ALA A 186 2.81 42.84 15.66
C ALA A 186 2.19 41.59 16.30
N ALA A 187 2.14 41.53 17.64
CA ALA A 187 1.51 40.43 18.37
C ALA A 187 0.01 40.33 18.07
N LYS A 188 -0.70 41.47 18.01
CA LYS A 188 -2.13 41.51 17.66
C LYS A 188 -2.37 41.01 16.23
N LYS A 189 -1.54 41.45 15.27
CA LYS A 189 -1.61 40.99 13.88
C LYS A 189 -1.37 39.47 13.76
N MET A 190 -0.39 38.93 14.47
CA MET A 190 -0.15 37.48 14.50
C MET A 190 -1.32 36.71 15.13
N SER A 191 -1.95 37.25 16.18
CA SER A 191 -3.13 36.64 16.78
C SER A 191 -4.31 36.57 15.81
N ASP A 192 -4.55 37.65 15.05
CA ASP A 192 -5.63 37.71 14.05
C ASP A 192 -5.35 36.74 12.87
N GLU A 193 -4.10 36.66 12.41
CA GLU A 193 -3.68 35.73 11.35
C GLU A 193 -3.73 34.26 11.81
N ALA A 194 -3.38 33.99 13.08
CA ALA A 194 -3.49 32.65 13.67
C ALA A 194 -4.94 32.18 13.75
N GLY A 195 -5.89 33.04 14.14
CA GLY A 195 -7.32 32.73 14.12
C GLY A 195 -7.84 32.41 12.71
N GLY A 196 -7.41 33.18 11.72
CA GLY A 196 -7.69 32.91 10.30
C GLY A 196 -7.09 31.59 9.79
N SER A 197 -5.91 31.21 10.29
CA SER A 197 -5.27 29.94 9.94
C SER A 197 -5.98 28.73 10.56
N VAL A 198 -6.41 28.84 11.82
CA VAL A 198 -7.16 27.78 12.53
C VAL A 198 -8.49 27.50 11.85
N THR A 199 -9.23 28.53 11.44
CA THR A 199 -10.50 28.36 10.72
C THR A 199 -10.30 27.70 9.35
N LYS A 200 -9.23 28.03 8.62
CA LYS A 200 -8.86 27.34 7.37
C LYS A 200 -8.47 25.88 7.60
N MET A 201 -7.77 25.56 8.68
CA MET A 201 -7.46 24.17 9.04
C MET A 201 -8.73 23.38 9.38
N GLN A 202 -9.67 23.96 10.12
CA GLN A 202 -10.97 23.33 10.39
C GLN A 202 -11.78 23.10 9.11
N GLN A 203 -11.74 24.04 8.17
CA GLN A 203 -12.36 23.86 6.86
C GLN A 203 -11.71 22.72 6.08
N LEU A 204 -10.37 22.66 6.04
CA LEU A 204 -9.65 21.56 5.39
C LEU A 204 -9.97 20.20 6.03
N GLU A 205 -10.02 20.13 7.36
CA GLU A 205 -10.39 18.92 8.10
C GLU A 205 -11.81 18.46 7.74
N SER A 206 -12.77 19.39 7.64
CA SER A 206 -14.13 19.06 7.19
C SER A 206 -14.15 18.54 5.74
N THR A 207 -13.40 19.15 4.83
CA THR A 207 -13.32 18.69 3.44
C THR A 207 -12.64 17.32 3.31
N LEU A 208 -11.64 17.03 4.14
CA LEU A 208 -10.98 15.72 4.16
C LEU A 208 -11.93 14.64 4.67
N LYS A 209 -12.76 14.96 5.68
CA LYS A 209 -13.80 14.05 6.17
C LYS A 209 -14.84 13.75 5.08
N ASP A 210 -15.31 14.78 4.38
CA ASP A 210 -16.26 14.62 3.26
C ASP A 210 -15.67 13.79 2.11
N ILE A 211 -14.39 13.99 1.78
CA ILE A 211 -13.69 13.20 0.76
C ILE A 211 -13.61 11.73 1.19
N LYS A 212 -13.25 11.47 2.45
CA LYS A 212 -13.15 10.11 2.99
C LYS A 212 -14.50 9.39 2.92
N GLU A 213 -15.57 10.04 3.37
CA GLU A 213 -16.93 9.48 3.31
C GLU A 213 -17.37 9.17 1.86
N ARG A 214 -17.01 10.02 0.89
CA ARG A 214 -17.28 9.75 -0.54
C ARG A 214 -16.48 8.57 -1.07
N THR A 215 -15.19 8.47 -0.74
CA THR A 215 -14.36 7.35 -1.20
C THR A 215 -14.81 6.00 -0.62
N GLU A 216 -15.29 5.99 0.63
CA GLU A 216 -15.87 4.79 1.24
C GLU A 216 -17.19 4.40 0.56
N ALA A 217 -18.05 5.37 0.25
CA ALA A 217 -19.30 5.12 -0.49
C ALA A 217 -19.07 4.62 -1.93
N GLU A 218 -18.05 5.14 -2.62
CA GLU A 218 -17.65 4.66 -3.95
C GLU A 218 -17.08 3.23 -3.90
N ALA A 219 -16.30 2.91 -2.86
CA ALA A 219 -15.79 1.55 -2.66
C ALA A 219 -16.93 0.54 -2.40
N ASP A 220 -17.97 0.94 -1.67
CA ASP A 220 -19.15 0.09 -1.44
C ASP A 220 -20.03 -0.04 -2.68
N GLN A 221 -20.14 1.01 -3.50
CA GLN A 221 -20.78 0.91 -4.82
C GLN A 221 -20.01 -0.03 -5.76
N ASP A 222 -18.68 0.04 -5.81
CA ASP A 222 -17.87 -0.85 -6.67
C ASP A 222 -18.00 -2.31 -6.21
N LYS A 223 -18.02 -2.56 -4.90
CA LYS A 223 -18.33 -3.91 -4.35
C LYS A 223 -19.71 -4.38 -4.77
N HIS A 224 -20.72 -3.52 -4.73
CA HIS A 224 -22.08 -3.87 -5.14
C HIS A 224 -22.16 -4.18 -6.64
N VAL A 225 -21.51 -3.37 -7.50
CA VAL A 225 -21.43 -3.61 -8.94
C VAL A 225 -20.73 -4.93 -9.24
N ARG A 226 -19.61 -5.22 -8.57
CA ARG A 226 -18.91 -6.51 -8.69
C ARG A 226 -19.79 -7.67 -8.24
N GLN A 227 -20.53 -7.53 -7.15
CA GLN A 227 -21.45 -8.57 -6.67
C GLN A 227 -22.60 -8.82 -7.65
N VAL A 228 -23.15 -7.79 -8.29
CA VAL A 228 -24.19 -7.93 -9.32
C VAL A 228 -23.63 -8.60 -10.59
N LEU A 229 -22.44 -8.19 -11.03
CA LEU A 229 -21.79 -8.76 -12.23
C LEU A 229 -21.34 -10.21 -12.03
N LEU A 230 -20.85 -10.57 -10.84
CA LEU A 230 -20.35 -11.92 -10.55
C LEU A 230 -21.45 -12.84 -10.02
N GLY A 231 -22.53 -12.30 -9.44
CA GLY A 231 -23.63 -13.05 -8.83
C GLY A 231 -24.74 -13.48 -9.80
N SER A 232 -24.82 -12.94 -11.02
CA SER A 232 -25.95 -13.22 -11.93
C SER A 232 -25.82 -14.49 -12.79
N ASN A 233 -24.80 -15.34 -12.57
CA ASN A 233 -24.58 -16.55 -13.40
C ASN A 233 -25.29 -17.83 -12.90
N HIS A 234 -26.25 -17.73 -11.98
CA HIS A 234 -27.04 -18.88 -11.51
C HIS A 234 -28.56 -18.62 -11.55
N ALA A 235 -29.11 -18.44 -12.75
CA ALA A 235 -30.48 -18.86 -13.06
C ALA A 235 -30.63 -18.96 -14.58
N GLY A 236 -30.75 -20.19 -15.09
CA GLY A 236 -30.97 -20.44 -16.50
C GLY A 236 -32.32 -19.88 -16.97
N THR A 237 -32.28 -18.98 -17.94
CA THR A 237 -33.41 -18.70 -18.83
C THR A 237 -32.91 -18.04 -20.12
N SER A 238 -33.18 -18.71 -21.24
CA SER A 238 -33.34 -18.17 -22.61
C SER A 238 -32.23 -17.26 -23.19
N VAL A 239 -31.42 -17.84 -24.08
CA VAL A 239 -30.20 -17.28 -24.71
C VAL A 239 -30.47 -16.25 -25.82
N GLU A 240 -31.70 -15.89 -26.16
CA GLU A 240 -31.96 -14.98 -27.30
C GLU A 240 -32.28 -13.52 -26.95
N ALA A 241 -32.57 -13.19 -25.68
CA ALA A 241 -32.84 -11.80 -25.27
C ALA A 241 -31.63 -11.07 -24.66
N ALA A 242 -30.64 -11.80 -24.14
CA ALA A 242 -29.49 -11.22 -23.44
C ALA A 242 -28.42 -10.61 -24.38
N THR A 243 -28.43 -10.98 -25.66
CA THR A 243 -27.45 -10.47 -26.64
C THR A 243 -27.76 -9.05 -27.10
N THR A 244 -29.03 -8.65 -27.17
CA THR A 244 -29.43 -7.30 -27.59
C THR A 244 -29.24 -6.28 -26.47
N GLU A 245 -29.52 -6.65 -25.22
CA GLU A 245 -29.35 -5.76 -24.06
C GLU A 245 -27.87 -5.54 -23.72
N GLY A 246 -27.04 -6.59 -23.84
CA GLY A 246 -25.58 -6.48 -23.73
C GLY A 246 -24.95 -5.60 -24.83
N GLN A 247 -25.46 -5.70 -26.06
CA GLN A 247 -25.02 -4.81 -27.15
C GLN A 247 -25.45 -3.35 -26.93
N HIS A 248 -26.64 -3.12 -26.37
CA HIS A 248 -27.13 -1.77 -26.06
C HIS A 248 -26.33 -1.10 -24.94
N LEU A 249 -25.88 -1.87 -23.94
CA LEU A 249 -25.00 -1.40 -22.86
C LEU A 249 -23.59 -1.08 -23.36
N LEU A 250 -23.02 -1.92 -24.23
CA LEU A 250 -21.73 -1.67 -24.88
C LEU A 250 -21.76 -0.40 -25.75
N GLN A 251 -22.83 -0.18 -26.51
CA GLN A 251 -22.99 1.02 -27.32
C GLN A 251 -23.13 2.28 -26.45
N LYS A 252 -23.82 2.18 -25.30
CA LYS A 252 -23.97 3.31 -24.36
C LYS A 252 -22.66 3.64 -23.64
N ALA A 253 -21.88 2.63 -23.25
CA ALA A 253 -20.55 2.82 -22.67
C ALA A 253 -19.57 3.46 -23.66
N ALA A 254 -19.59 3.03 -24.93
CA ALA A 254 -18.78 3.62 -25.98
C ALA A 254 -19.12 5.09 -26.25
N LEU A 255 -20.41 5.44 -26.27
CA LEU A 255 -20.85 6.84 -26.43
C LEU A 255 -20.42 7.72 -25.24
N HIS A 256 -20.44 7.19 -24.02
CA HIS A 256 -20.02 7.94 -22.85
C HIS A 256 -18.51 8.23 -22.85
N ALA A 257 -17.69 7.25 -23.24
CA ALA A 257 -16.23 7.40 -23.37
C ALA A 257 -15.83 8.44 -24.43
N ILE A 258 -16.58 8.51 -25.54
CA ILE A 258 -16.35 9.53 -26.59
C ILE A 258 -16.74 10.94 -26.09
N SER A 259 -17.75 11.07 -25.23
CA SER A 259 -18.19 12.37 -24.71
C SER A 259 -17.27 12.98 -23.65
N GLN A 260 -16.46 12.17 -22.97
CA GLN A 260 -15.52 12.63 -21.94
C GLN A 260 -14.10 12.87 -22.49
N GLY A 261 -13.86 12.57 -23.78
CA GLY A 261 -12.57 12.71 -24.44
C GLY A 261 -12.37 13.99 -25.26
N ASN A 262 -13.30 14.95 -25.19
CA ASN A 262 -13.20 16.30 -25.78
C ASN A 262 -13.34 17.36 -24.67
#